data_AF-A0ABD2N296-F1
#
_entry.id   AF-A0ABD2N296-F1
#
_cell.length_a   1.000
_cell.length_b   1.000
_cell.length_c   1.000
_cell.angle_alpha   90.00
_cell.angle_beta   90.00
_cell.angle_gamma   90.00
#
_symmetry.space_group_name_H-M   'P 1'
#
loop_
_entity.id
_entity.type
_entity.pdbx_description
1 polymer ?
#
loop_
_entity_poly.entity_id
_entity_poly.type
_entity_poly.pdbx_seq_one_letter_code
_entity_poly.pdbx_strand_id
1 'polypeptide(L)'
;MDLGDDISFENKDDEIQYWKNKAQDLYEELKTHKQEAEEFENESKQLEKEFDIALNQNEKMIRELNIANSKAQLEIESLRSKLDSINKENNQLEVQVADLTKEKTELQNYVRKIEQKNDDLERGRRIVEESIHGFEAALNSAIERNAILESEVDEKETLKEKLQRLVDETRDLKQELTVKEREKLPDNDKTMNGFKSQIDSNKLRETETQTTPIKRKLSKALRNFASYCSPHK
;
A
#
# COMPACT_ATOMS: atom_id res chain seq x y z
N MET A 1 -9.88 -48.84 104.39
CA MET A 1 -9.64 -48.36 105.77
C MET A 1 -10.23 -49.38 106.69
N ASP A 2 -9.37 -50.29 107.11
CA ASP A 2 -9.71 -51.36 108.03
C ASP A 2 -9.76 -50.76 109.44
N LEU A 3 -10.93 -50.85 110.08
CA LEU A 3 -11.21 -50.27 111.37
C LEU A 3 -10.91 -51.34 112.43
N GLY A 4 -9.73 -51.21 113.04
CA GLY A 4 -9.46 -51.65 114.40
C GLY A 4 -9.59 -53.15 114.66
N ASP A 5 -8.53 -53.90 114.38
CA ASP A 5 -8.24 -55.07 115.20
C ASP A 5 -7.83 -54.59 116.59
N ASP A 6 -8.50 -55.09 117.63
CA ASP A 6 -8.11 -54.92 119.03
C ASP A 6 -6.78 -55.64 119.24
N ILE A 7 -5.69 -54.90 119.04
CA ILE A 7 -4.34 -55.42 119.22
C ILE A 7 -4.12 -55.61 120.73
N SER A 8 -4.18 -56.86 121.19
CA SER A 8 -3.90 -57.25 122.58
C SER A 8 -2.43 -57.63 122.73
N PHE A 9 -1.72 -56.98 123.66
CA PHE A 9 -0.29 -57.16 123.89
C PHE A 9 -0.02 -57.98 125.16
N GLU A 10 0.93 -58.92 125.13
CA GLU A 10 1.29 -59.77 126.28
C GLU A 10 2.06 -59.02 127.38
N ASN A 11 2.79 -57.97 127.02
CA ASN A 11 3.44 -57.06 127.96
C ASN A 11 3.44 -55.61 127.42
N LYS A 12 3.70 -54.63 128.29
CA LYS A 12 3.72 -53.20 127.91
C LYS A 12 4.86 -52.82 126.96
N ASP A 13 5.98 -53.53 126.97
CA ASP A 13 7.09 -53.28 126.06
C ASP A 13 6.74 -53.68 124.61
N ASP A 14 5.96 -54.75 124.41
CA ASP A 14 5.51 -55.20 123.08
C ASP A 14 4.49 -54.22 122.46
N GLU A 15 3.62 -53.65 123.29
CA GLU A 15 2.72 -52.55 122.89
C GLU A 15 3.50 -51.31 122.44
N ILE A 16 4.50 -50.92 123.23
CA ILE A 16 5.36 -49.77 122.92
C ILE A 16 6.14 -50.02 121.62
N GLN A 17 6.67 -51.24 121.41
CA GLN A 17 7.40 -51.57 120.18
C GLN A 17 6.48 -51.60 118.95
N TYR A 18 5.27 -52.15 119.07
CA TYR A 18 4.30 -52.14 117.97
C TYR A 18 3.95 -50.71 117.55
N TRP A 19 3.58 -49.84 118.49
CA TRP A 19 3.24 -48.46 118.17
C TRP A 19 4.43 -47.66 117.67
N LYS A 20 5.64 -47.96 118.16
CA LYS A 20 6.89 -47.36 117.66
C LYS A 20 7.17 -47.77 116.21
N ASN A 21 7.05 -49.05 115.88
CA ASN A 21 7.21 -49.56 114.53
C ASN A 21 6.13 -48.98 113.60
N LYS A 22 4.87 -48.97 114.04
CA LYS A 22 3.77 -48.39 113.25
C LYS A 22 3.92 -46.89 113.01
N ALA A 23 4.39 -46.13 114.01
CA ALA A 23 4.70 -44.72 113.84
C ALA A 23 5.89 -44.51 112.89
N GLN A 24 6.88 -45.41 112.91
CA GLN A 24 7.99 -45.40 111.98
C GLN A 24 7.53 -45.72 110.54
N ASP A 25 6.72 -46.75 110.34
CA ASP A 25 6.17 -47.13 109.03
C ASP A 25 5.34 -45.98 108.43
N LEU A 26 4.44 -45.39 109.21
CA LEU A 26 3.63 -44.23 108.78
C LEU A 26 4.50 -43.00 108.47
N TYR A 27 5.60 -42.81 109.21
CA TYR A 27 6.55 -41.73 108.94
C TYR A 27 7.30 -41.96 107.63
N GLU A 28 7.72 -43.19 107.37
CA GLU A 28 8.37 -43.59 106.12
C GLU A 28 7.40 -43.45 104.93
N GLU A 29 6.16 -43.90 105.05
CA GLU A 29 5.11 -43.76 104.03
C GLU A 29 4.76 -42.29 103.75
N LEU A 30 4.65 -41.47 104.80
CA LEU A 30 4.44 -40.03 104.64
C LEU A 30 5.63 -39.34 103.97
N LYS A 31 6.85 -39.82 104.23
CA LYS A 31 8.07 -39.32 103.59
C LYS A 31 8.11 -39.71 102.11
N THR A 32 7.80 -40.96 101.76
CA THR A 32 7.77 -41.41 100.35
C THR A 32 6.71 -40.65 99.57
N HIS A 33 5.49 -40.51 100.09
CA HIS A 33 4.44 -39.74 99.41
C HIS A 33 4.79 -38.26 99.23
N LYS A 34 5.52 -37.66 100.18
CA LYS A 34 6.02 -36.29 100.01
C LYS A 34 7.04 -36.20 98.87
N GLN A 35 7.95 -37.18 98.77
CA GLN A 35 8.92 -37.24 97.69
C GLN A 35 8.24 -37.44 96.33
N GLU A 36 7.30 -38.38 96.23
CA GLU A 36 6.51 -38.63 95.02
C GLU A 36 5.71 -37.38 94.59
N ALA A 37 5.13 -36.64 95.54
CA ALA A 37 4.41 -35.40 95.24
C ALA A 37 5.34 -34.29 94.73
N GLU A 38 6.55 -34.17 95.30
CA GLU A 38 7.56 -33.22 94.84
C GLU A 38 8.09 -33.58 93.43
N GLU A 39 8.32 -34.87 93.17
CA GLU A 39 8.69 -35.38 91.85
C GLU A 39 7.60 -35.08 90.82
N PHE A 40 6.34 -35.37 91.13
CA PHE A 40 5.21 -35.07 90.25
C PHE A 40 5.05 -33.56 89.98
N GLU A 41 5.24 -32.71 90.99
CA GLU A 41 5.21 -31.25 90.82
C GLU A 41 6.35 -30.78 89.89
N ASN A 42 7.55 -31.34 90.06
CA ASN A 42 8.70 -31.01 89.22
C ASN A 42 8.52 -31.48 87.77
N GLU A 43 8.02 -32.70 87.55
CA GLU A 43 7.69 -33.22 86.23
C GLU A 43 6.62 -32.37 85.54
N SER A 44 5.56 -31.99 86.27
CA SER A 44 4.50 -31.12 85.76
C SER A 44 5.04 -29.76 85.31
N LYS A 45 5.92 -29.14 86.11
CA LYS A 45 6.59 -27.88 85.76
C LYS A 45 7.51 -28.03 84.55
N GLN A 46 8.20 -29.15 84.40
CA GLN A 46 9.04 -29.39 83.24
C GLN A 46 8.20 -29.55 81.98
N LEU A 47 7.10 -30.30 82.06
CA LEU A 47 6.17 -30.48 80.96
C LEU A 47 5.52 -29.16 80.52
N GLU A 48 5.13 -28.31 81.46
CA GLU A 48 4.59 -26.97 81.18
C GLU A 48 5.61 -26.11 80.40
N LYS A 49 6.88 -26.12 80.81
CA LYS A 49 7.95 -25.42 80.08
C LYS A 49 8.14 -25.95 78.67
N GLU A 50 8.08 -27.27 78.48
CA GLU A 50 8.18 -27.88 77.15
C GLU A 50 7.01 -27.47 76.25
N PHE A 51 5.78 -27.43 76.80
CA PHE A 51 4.61 -26.93 76.09
C PHE A 51 4.74 -25.44 75.72
N ASP A 52 5.19 -24.60 76.64
CA ASP A 52 5.41 -23.17 76.39
C ASP A 52 6.45 -22.95 75.29
N ILE A 53 7.54 -23.72 75.29
CA ILE A 53 8.55 -23.66 74.23
C ILE A 53 7.94 -24.06 72.89
N ALA A 54 7.19 -25.16 72.83
CA ALA A 54 6.56 -25.63 71.60
C ALA A 54 5.50 -24.64 71.08
N LEU A 55 4.69 -24.07 71.97
CA LEU A 55 3.70 -23.05 71.64
C LEU A 55 4.37 -21.83 71.02
N ASN A 56 5.40 -21.28 71.69
CA ASN A 56 6.14 -20.11 71.20
C ASN A 56 6.81 -20.36 69.83
N GLN A 57 7.35 -21.57 69.63
CA GLN A 57 7.92 -21.96 68.34
C GLN A 57 6.86 -22.02 67.24
N ASN A 58 5.71 -22.63 67.52
CA ASN A 58 4.59 -22.70 66.58
C ASN A 58 4.04 -21.32 66.24
N GLU A 59 3.84 -20.44 67.23
CA GLU A 59 3.39 -19.07 66.99
C GLU A 59 4.39 -18.26 66.17
N LYS A 60 5.69 -18.47 66.38
CA LYS A 60 6.73 -17.86 65.55
C LYS A 60 6.65 -18.36 64.11
N MET A 61 6.53 -19.67 63.90
CA MET A 61 6.39 -20.28 62.58
C MET A 61 5.15 -19.76 61.84
N ILE A 62 3.99 -19.69 62.52
CA ILE A 62 2.75 -19.15 61.95
C ILE A 62 2.95 -17.70 61.50
N ARG A 63 3.60 -16.86 62.31
CA ARG A 63 3.89 -15.46 61.95
C ARG A 63 4.80 -15.38 60.73
N GLU A 64 5.85 -16.18 60.67
CA GLU A 64 6.78 -16.20 59.53
C GLU A 64 6.07 -16.66 58.24
N LEU A 65 5.26 -17.71 58.31
CA LEU A 65 4.45 -18.18 57.19
C LEU A 65 3.44 -17.14 56.72
N ASN A 66 2.79 -16.42 57.63
CA ASN A 66 1.86 -15.34 57.27
C ASN A 66 2.57 -14.19 56.55
N ILE A 67 3.76 -13.79 56.99
CA ILE A 67 4.58 -12.77 56.32
C ILE A 67 4.99 -13.25 54.92
N ALA A 68 5.46 -14.50 54.80
CA ALA A 68 5.84 -15.09 53.51
C ALA A 68 4.65 -15.15 52.54
N ASN A 69 3.48 -15.57 53.02
CA ASN A 69 2.26 -15.64 52.23
C ASN A 69 1.82 -14.24 51.75
N SER A 70 1.83 -13.24 52.63
CA SER A 70 1.51 -11.85 52.26
C SER A 70 2.48 -11.31 51.20
N LYS A 71 3.79 -11.57 51.33
CA LYS A 71 4.78 -11.18 50.31
C LYS A 71 4.53 -11.86 48.97
N ALA A 72 4.26 -13.17 48.97
CA ALA A 72 3.95 -13.92 47.76
C ALA A 72 2.67 -13.40 47.07
N GLN A 73 1.64 -13.05 47.84
CA GLN A 73 0.41 -12.44 47.31
C GLN A 73 0.68 -11.10 46.60
N LEU A 74 1.46 -10.21 47.23
CA LEU A 74 1.84 -8.93 46.63
C LEU A 74 2.67 -9.11 45.34
N GLU A 75 3.57 -10.09 45.31
CA GLU A 75 4.34 -10.41 44.12
C GLU A 75 3.43 -10.92 42.99
N ILE A 76 2.49 -11.80 43.28
CA ILE A 76 1.50 -12.30 42.31
C ILE A 76 0.67 -11.14 41.74
N GLU A 77 0.19 -10.23 42.58
CA GLU A 77 -0.59 -9.06 42.14
C GLU A 77 0.26 -8.13 41.25
N SER A 78 1.51 -7.89 41.63
CA SER A 78 2.46 -7.10 40.83
C SER A 78 2.72 -7.73 39.46
N LEU A 79 2.94 -9.05 39.41
CA LEU A 79 3.16 -9.78 38.16
C LEU A 79 1.91 -9.79 37.28
N ARG A 80 0.72 -9.95 37.86
CA ARG A 80 -0.56 -9.85 37.12
C ARG A 80 -0.74 -8.46 36.50
N SER A 81 -0.49 -7.41 37.26
CA SER A 81 -0.57 -6.03 36.74
C SER A 81 0.40 -5.78 35.59
N LYS A 82 1.65 -6.27 35.69
CA LYS A 82 2.63 -6.19 34.60
C LYS A 82 2.19 -6.98 33.37
N LEU A 83 1.67 -8.18 33.57
CA LEU A 83 1.14 -9.02 32.48
C LEU A 83 0.00 -8.29 31.74
N ASP A 84 -0.95 -7.71 32.47
CA ASP A 84 -2.07 -6.96 31.88
C ASP A 84 -1.60 -5.73 31.10
N SER A 85 -0.57 -5.04 31.61
CA SER A 85 0.05 -3.91 30.91
C SER A 85 0.70 -4.35 29.60
N ILE A 86 1.50 -5.42 29.64
CA ILE A 86 2.18 -5.96 28.45
C ILE A 86 1.15 -6.47 27.43
N ASN A 87 0.08 -7.14 27.87
CA ASN A 87 -0.97 -7.60 26.98
C ASN A 87 -1.69 -6.44 26.28
N LYS A 88 -1.95 -5.33 26.99
CA LYS A 88 -2.53 -4.12 26.38
C LYS A 88 -1.60 -3.51 25.33
N GLU A 89 -0.32 -3.40 25.65
CA GLU A 89 0.69 -2.90 24.72
C GLU A 89 0.81 -3.81 23.49
N ASN A 90 0.85 -5.13 23.69
CA ASN A 90 0.92 -6.09 22.59
C ASN A 90 -0.31 -6.00 21.68
N ASN A 91 -1.52 -5.89 22.25
CA ASN A 91 -2.75 -5.69 21.46
C ASN A 91 -2.70 -4.37 20.65
N GLN A 92 -2.16 -3.30 21.22
CA GLN A 92 -1.99 -2.03 20.51
C GLN A 92 -0.99 -2.17 19.35
N LEU A 93 0.13 -2.86 19.57
CA LEU A 93 1.12 -3.13 18.53
C LEU A 93 0.55 -4.02 17.41
N GLU A 94 -0.24 -5.04 17.75
CA GLU A 94 -0.91 -5.90 16.77
C GLU A 94 -1.86 -5.11 15.86
N VAL A 95 -2.65 -4.18 16.43
CA VAL A 95 -3.51 -3.28 15.66
C VAL A 95 -2.68 -2.38 14.73
N GLN A 96 -1.60 -1.76 15.24
CA GLN A 96 -0.73 -0.92 14.41
C GLN A 96 -0.08 -1.68 13.26
N VAL A 97 0.37 -2.93 13.51
CA VAL A 97 0.93 -3.79 12.48
C VAL A 97 -0.13 -4.12 11.41
N ALA A 98 -1.36 -4.41 11.80
CA ALA A 98 -2.45 -4.66 10.87
C ALA A 98 -2.76 -3.43 10.01
N ASP A 99 -2.81 -2.24 10.61
CA ASP A 99 -3.05 -0.97 9.90
C ASP A 99 -1.92 -0.64 8.92
N LEU A 100 -0.66 -0.74 9.35
CA LEU A 100 0.50 -0.53 8.47
C LEU A 100 0.55 -1.55 7.33
N THR A 101 0.16 -2.80 7.58
CA THR A 101 0.07 -3.82 6.54
C THR A 101 -0.99 -3.46 5.52
N LYS A 102 -2.17 -3.00 5.98
CA LYS A 102 -3.23 -2.53 5.10
C LYS A 102 -2.78 -1.34 4.26
N GLU A 103 -2.22 -0.30 4.88
CA GLU A 103 -1.70 0.88 4.17
C GLU A 103 -0.64 0.50 3.12
N LYS A 104 0.30 -0.39 3.49
CA LYS A 104 1.29 -0.92 2.55
C LYS A 104 0.65 -1.56 1.33
N THR A 105 -0.39 -2.38 1.52
CA THR A 105 -1.11 -3.00 0.39
C THR A 105 -1.84 -1.98 -0.47
N GLU A 106 -2.42 -0.95 0.12
CA GLU A 106 -3.10 0.14 -0.60
C GLU A 106 -2.10 0.94 -1.43
N LEU A 107 -0.94 1.30 -0.87
CA LEU A 107 0.14 1.98 -1.58
C LEU A 107 0.69 1.13 -2.72
N GLN A 108 0.89 -0.17 -2.52
CA GLN A 108 1.33 -1.08 -3.60
C GLN A 108 0.31 -1.13 -4.74
N ASN A 109 -0.99 -1.18 -4.43
CA ASN A 109 -2.04 -1.12 -5.44
C ASN A 109 -2.07 0.23 -6.15
N TYR A 110 -1.81 1.32 -5.44
CA TYR A 110 -1.73 2.66 -6.02
C TYR A 110 -0.54 2.80 -6.98
N VAL A 111 0.63 2.29 -6.60
CA VAL A 111 1.82 2.25 -7.47
C VAL A 111 1.51 1.52 -8.78
N ARG A 112 0.93 0.31 -8.71
CA ARG A 112 0.53 -0.43 -9.92
C ARG A 112 -0.44 0.33 -10.82
N LYS A 113 -1.39 1.07 -10.23
CA LYS A 113 -2.33 1.91 -11.00
C LYS A 113 -1.63 3.08 -11.70
N ILE A 114 -0.62 3.68 -11.07
CA ILE A 114 0.18 4.73 -11.69
C ILE A 114 1.05 4.16 -12.81
N GLU A 115 1.70 3.02 -12.58
CA GLU A 115 2.50 2.32 -13.60
C GLU A 115 1.66 2.01 -14.83
N GLN A 116 0.47 1.44 -14.66
CA GLN A 116 -0.46 1.18 -15.77
C GLN A 116 -0.83 2.45 -16.54
N LYS A 117 -1.16 3.54 -15.84
CA LYS A 117 -1.47 4.83 -16.50
C LYS A 117 -0.26 5.38 -17.25
N ASN A 118 0.94 5.20 -16.72
CA ASN A 118 2.16 5.63 -17.38
C ASN A 118 2.41 4.84 -18.66
N ASP A 119 2.23 3.51 -18.62
CA ASP A 119 2.33 2.65 -19.80
C ASP A 119 1.29 3.05 -20.88
N ASP A 120 0.06 3.33 -20.48
CA ASP A 120 -1.00 3.80 -21.38
C ASP A 120 -0.65 5.16 -22.02
N LEU A 121 -0.08 6.08 -21.23
CA LEU A 121 0.40 7.38 -21.71
C LEU A 121 1.57 7.22 -22.68
N GLU A 122 2.53 6.35 -22.39
CA GLU A 122 3.67 6.11 -23.28
C GLU A 122 3.22 5.46 -24.59
N ARG A 123 2.29 4.50 -24.53
CA ARG A 123 1.65 3.95 -25.73
C ARG A 123 0.95 5.04 -26.54
N GLY A 124 0.19 5.91 -25.88
CA GLY A 124 -0.46 7.06 -26.52
C GLY A 124 0.55 7.97 -27.21
N ARG A 125 1.67 8.27 -26.54
CA ARG A 125 2.77 9.07 -27.11
C ARG A 125 3.32 8.43 -28.39
N ARG A 126 3.60 7.13 -28.38
CA ARG A 126 4.13 6.40 -29.55
C ARG A 126 3.16 6.45 -30.75
N ILE A 127 1.85 6.33 -30.50
CA ILE A 127 0.83 6.44 -31.56
C ILE A 127 0.80 7.84 -32.18
N VAL A 128 0.85 8.87 -31.33
CA VAL A 128 0.87 10.27 -31.79
C VAL A 128 2.14 10.56 -32.58
N GLU A 129 3.29 10.11 -32.07
CA GLU A 129 4.59 10.25 -32.73
C GLU A 129 4.59 9.58 -34.11
N GLU A 130 4.11 8.34 -34.24
CA GLU A 130 3.94 7.67 -35.54
C GLU A 130 3.00 8.44 -36.48
N SER A 131 1.92 9.00 -35.95
CA SER A 131 0.97 9.80 -36.73
C SER A 131 1.61 11.09 -37.26
N ILE A 132 2.49 11.72 -36.47
CA ILE A 132 3.27 12.89 -36.88
C ILE A 132 4.21 12.50 -38.03
N HIS A 133 4.98 11.42 -37.89
CA HIS A 133 5.86 10.93 -38.95
C HIS A 133 5.08 10.64 -40.25
N GLY A 134 3.88 10.06 -40.14
CA GLY A 134 2.98 9.85 -41.27
C GLY A 134 2.54 11.14 -41.97
N PHE A 135 2.25 12.20 -41.20
CA PHE A 135 1.92 13.52 -41.77
C PHE A 135 3.12 14.19 -42.43
N GLU A 136 4.30 14.11 -41.82
CA GLU A 136 5.54 14.65 -42.38
C GLU A 136 5.86 13.99 -43.73
N ALA A 137 5.76 12.66 -43.82
CA ALA A 137 5.97 11.93 -45.07
C ALA A 137 4.96 12.35 -46.15
N ALA A 138 3.68 12.49 -45.80
CA ALA A 138 2.64 12.92 -46.72
C ALA A 138 2.88 14.36 -47.22
N LEU A 139 3.34 15.25 -46.34
CA LEU A 139 3.67 16.64 -46.67
C LEU A 139 4.90 16.71 -47.58
N ASN A 140 5.96 15.95 -47.30
CA ASN A 140 7.14 15.87 -48.16
C ASN A 140 6.78 15.40 -49.57
N SER A 141 5.96 14.34 -49.68
CA SER A 141 5.47 13.86 -50.98
C SER A 141 4.60 14.90 -51.72
N ALA A 142 3.85 15.73 -51.00
CA ALA A 142 3.11 16.83 -51.61
C ALA A 142 4.03 17.94 -52.12
N ILE A 143 5.08 18.28 -51.36
CA ILE A 143 6.12 19.24 -51.77
C ILE A 143 6.83 18.75 -53.04
N GLU A 144 7.27 17.49 -53.06
CA GLU A 144 7.94 16.90 -54.24
C GLU A 144 7.06 16.96 -55.48
N ARG A 145 5.77 16.62 -55.36
CA ARG A 145 4.82 16.72 -56.47
C ARG A 145 4.61 18.16 -56.93
N ASN A 146 4.54 19.12 -56.01
CA ASN A 146 4.42 20.53 -56.38
C ASN A 146 5.67 21.04 -57.10
N ALA A 147 6.87 20.64 -56.66
CA ALA A 147 8.11 21.02 -57.32
C ALA A 147 8.19 20.48 -58.77
N ILE A 148 7.71 19.25 -59.01
CA ILE A 148 7.59 18.69 -60.37
C ILE A 148 6.60 19.51 -61.20
N LEU A 149 5.42 19.81 -60.65
CA LEU A 149 4.41 20.61 -61.35
C LEU A 149 4.89 22.03 -61.65
N GLU A 150 5.64 22.67 -60.76
CA GLU A 150 6.29 23.96 -60.99
C GLU A 150 7.25 23.88 -62.18
N SER A 151 8.10 22.85 -62.23
CA SER A 151 9.00 22.62 -63.39
C SER A 151 8.23 22.39 -64.70
N GLU A 152 7.13 21.63 -64.68
CA GLU A 152 6.29 21.42 -65.87
C GLU A 152 5.63 22.72 -66.36
N VAL A 153 5.25 23.61 -65.43
CA VAL A 153 4.72 24.94 -65.76
C VAL A 153 5.81 25.81 -66.38
N ASP A 154 7.01 25.83 -65.83
CA ASP A 154 8.16 26.59 -66.36
C ASP A 154 8.54 26.13 -67.77
N GLU A 155 8.57 24.81 -68.01
CA GLU A 155 8.80 24.24 -69.35
C GLU A 155 7.72 24.68 -70.35
N LYS A 156 6.46 24.67 -69.92
CA LYS A 156 5.33 25.14 -70.74
C LYS A 156 5.45 26.63 -71.07
N GLU A 157 5.87 27.46 -70.13
CA GLU A 157 6.14 28.89 -70.38
C GLU A 157 7.27 29.08 -71.38
N THR A 158 8.38 28.36 -71.21
CA THR A 158 9.51 28.37 -72.16
C THR A 158 9.08 27.96 -73.57
N LEU A 159 8.23 26.93 -73.70
CA LEU A 159 7.68 26.50 -75.00
C LEU A 159 6.75 27.54 -75.61
N LYS A 160 5.93 28.23 -74.80
CA LYS A 160 5.09 29.34 -75.28
C LYS A 160 5.93 30.49 -75.83
N GLU A 161 7.02 30.86 -75.15
CA GLU A 161 7.93 31.89 -75.66
C GLU A 161 8.54 31.51 -77.00
N LYS A 162 9.02 30.26 -77.15
CA LYS A 162 9.55 29.73 -78.41
C LYS A 162 8.49 29.76 -79.52
N LEU A 163 7.26 29.34 -79.21
CA LEU A 163 6.14 29.39 -80.15
C LEU A 163 5.86 30.83 -80.58
N GLN A 164 5.85 31.78 -79.64
CA GLN A 164 5.63 33.19 -79.95
C GLN A 164 6.71 33.73 -80.91
N ARG A 165 7.99 33.43 -80.65
CA ARG A 165 9.09 33.80 -81.56
C ARG A 165 8.91 33.22 -82.96
N LEU A 166 8.56 31.94 -83.08
CA LEU A 166 8.29 31.32 -84.39
C LEU A 166 7.07 31.92 -85.11
N VAL A 167 6.04 32.31 -84.36
CA VAL A 167 4.87 33.03 -84.91
C VAL A 167 5.29 34.39 -85.45
N ASP A 168 6.14 35.12 -84.72
CA ASP A 168 6.66 36.42 -85.14
C ASP A 168 7.57 36.27 -86.37
N GLU A 169 8.49 35.29 -86.40
CA GLU A 169 9.30 34.96 -87.58
C GLU A 169 8.44 34.58 -88.80
N THR A 170 7.40 33.76 -88.58
CA THR A 170 6.45 33.38 -89.66
C THR A 170 5.70 34.61 -90.17
N ARG A 171 5.34 35.53 -89.29
CA ARG A 171 4.68 36.79 -89.64
C ARG A 171 5.63 37.68 -90.45
N ASP A 172 6.88 37.81 -90.03
CA ASP A 172 7.90 38.60 -90.71
C ASP A 172 8.20 38.03 -92.11
N LEU A 173 8.40 36.73 -92.23
CA LEU A 173 8.60 36.06 -93.52
C LEU A 173 7.38 36.23 -94.45
N LYS A 174 6.15 36.16 -93.94
CA LYS A 174 4.95 36.45 -94.73
C LYS A 174 4.92 37.90 -95.21
N GLN A 175 5.35 38.85 -94.38
CA GLN A 175 5.47 40.25 -94.78
C GLN A 175 6.54 40.42 -95.85
N GLU A 176 7.72 39.81 -95.71
CA GLU A 176 8.77 39.81 -96.73
C GLU A 176 8.29 39.24 -98.07
N LEU A 177 7.51 38.15 -98.04
CA LEU A 177 6.95 37.53 -99.23
C LEU A 177 5.92 38.46 -99.91
N THR A 178 5.08 39.12 -99.12
CA THR A 178 4.12 40.13 -99.61
C THR A 178 4.83 41.33 -100.25
N VAL A 179 5.94 41.79 -99.66
CA VAL A 179 6.78 42.87 -100.23
C VAL A 179 7.40 42.42 -101.55
N LYS A 180 7.99 41.22 -101.60
CA LYS A 180 8.52 40.63 -102.85
C LYS A 180 7.46 40.46 -103.95
N GLU A 181 6.22 40.15 -103.58
CA GLU A 181 5.10 40.08 -104.52
C GLU A 181 4.73 41.47 -105.05
N ARG A 182 4.76 42.51 -104.20
CA ARG A 182 4.57 43.92 -104.64
C ARG A 182 5.72 44.43 -105.51
N GLU A 183 6.95 44.01 -105.26
CA GLU A 183 8.12 44.36 -106.09
C GLU A 183 8.12 43.69 -107.47
N LYS A 184 7.30 42.64 -107.69
CA LYS A 184 7.16 41.93 -108.97
C LYS A 184 6.04 42.47 -109.88
N LEU A 185 5.28 43.48 -109.46
CA LEU A 185 4.23 44.10 -110.28
C LEU A 185 4.64 45.52 -110.70
N PRO A 186 4.51 45.90 -111.99
CA PRO A 186 4.72 47.28 -112.41
C PRO A 186 3.60 48.18 -111.89
N ASP A 187 4.00 49.41 -111.57
CA ASP A 187 3.21 50.51 -111.02
C ASP A 187 1.99 50.83 -111.91
N ASN A 188 0.76 50.64 -111.40
CA ASN A 188 -0.43 51.32 -111.92
C ASN A 188 -1.59 51.37 -110.91
N ASP A 189 -1.76 52.57 -110.35
CA ASP A 189 -2.98 53.34 -110.08
C ASP A 189 -4.30 52.69 -109.55
N LYS A 190 -4.79 53.32 -108.48
CA LYS A 190 -6.19 53.67 -108.14
C LYS A 190 -7.14 52.75 -107.32
N THR A 191 -7.59 53.40 -106.23
CA THR A 191 -8.98 53.57 -105.72
C THR A 191 -9.64 52.52 -104.80
N MET A 192 -9.74 52.94 -103.52
CA MET A 192 -10.93 53.16 -102.68
C MET A 192 -12.14 52.19 -102.65
N ASN A 193 -12.51 51.91 -101.40
CA ASN A 193 -13.87 51.80 -100.79
C ASN A 193 -14.60 50.45 -100.67
N GLY A 194 -15.20 50.27 -99.48
CA GLY A 194 -16.40 49.43 -99.23
C GLY A 194 -16.19 48.32 -98.18
N PHE A 195 -16.31 48.56 -96.86
CA PHE A 195 -17.52 48.54 -96.00
C PHE A 195 -18.17 47.14 -95.75
N LYS A 196 -18.34 46.83 -94.44
CA LYS A 196 -19.29 45.92 -93.73
C LYS A 196 -19.02 44.41 -93.55
N SER A 197 -18.96 44.01 -92.28
CA SER A 197 -19.97 43.24 -91.50
C SER A 197 -19.25 42.29 -90.52
N GLN A 198 -19.26 42.53 -89.20
CA GLN A 198 -20.23 42.01 -88.22
C GLN A 198 -20.56 40.52 -88.39
N ILE A 199 -20.19 39.69 -87.40
CA ILE A 199 -21.08 38.82 -86.58
C ILE A 199 -20.26 38.01 -85.56
N ASP A 200 -20.82 37.98 -84.35
CA ASP A 200 -20.41 37.27 -83.15
C ASP A 200 -20.43 35.74 -83.21
N SER A 201 -19.70 35.14 -82.27
CA SER A 201 -20.04 33.95 -81.45
C SER A 201 -18.99 32.84 -81.50
N ASN A 202 -18.26 32.67 -80.39
CA ASN A 202 -18.48 31.45 -79.60
C ASN A 202 -18.00 31.59 -78.15
N LYS A 203 -18.87 31.03 -77.31
CA LYS A 203 -18.95 31.03 -75.86
C LYS A 203 -18.54 29.64 -75.39
N LEU A 204 -17.48 29.50 -74.60
CA LEU A 204 -17.12 28.28 -73.85
C LEU A 204 -16.49 28.74 -72.53
N ARG A 205 -17.31 29.03 -71.51
CA ARG A 205 -17.67 28.14 -70.39
C ARG A 205 -16.45 27.61 -69.60
N GLU A 206 -16.40 28.14 -68.38
CA GLU A 206 -15.73 27.66 -67.18
C GLU A 206 -15.68 26.13 -67.08
N THR A 207 -14.49 25.60 -66.79
CA THR A 207 -14.34 24.32 -66.11
C THR A 207 -13.82 24.61 -64.72
N GLU A 208 -14.75 24.65 -63.77
CA GLU A 208 -14.48 24.50 -62.35
C GLU A 208 -13.75 23.17 -62.12
N THR A 209 -12.48 23.21 -61.72
CA THR A 209 -11.85 22.07 -61.06
C THR A 209 -12.42 21.98 -59.65
N GLN A 210 -13.40 21.10 -59.50
CA GLN A 210 -13.97 20.70 -58.23
C GLN A 210 -12.86 20.22 -57.28
N THR A 211 -12.52 21.04 -56.29
CA THR A 211 -11.95 20.55 -55.03
C THR A 211 -13.01 19.69 -54.35
N THR A 212 -12.83 18.38 -54.39
CA THR A 212 -13.62 17.48 -53.53
C THR A 212 -13.17 17.64 -52.09
N PRO A 213 -14.06 17.89 -51.12
CA PRO A 213 -13.70 17.80 -49.73
C PRO A 213 -13.59 16.31 -49.36
N ILE A 214 -12.37 15.84 -49.10
CA ILE A 214 -12.14 14.55 -48.42
C ILE A 214 -12.56 14.72 -46.96
N LYS A 215 -13.88 14.81 -46.72
CA LYS A 215 -14.54 14.69 -45.42
C LYS A 215 -15.39 13.43 -45.38
N ARG A 216 -14.89 12.29 -45.88
CA ARG A 216 -15.54 10.99 -45.65
C ARG A 216 -14.62 9.81 -45.29
N LYS A 217 -13.29 10.00 -45.19
CA LYS A 217 -12.37 8.97 -44.69
C LYS A 217 -11.80 9.21 -43.28
N LEU A 218 -12.06 10.36 -42.65
CA LEU A 218 -11.71 10.56 -41.23
C LEU A 218 -12.79 10.03 -40.26
N SER A 219 -14.05 9.91 -40.70
CA SER A 219 -15.16 9.48 -39.82
C SER A 219 -15.17 7.97 -39.52
N LYS A 220 -14.40 7.17 -40.26
CA LYS A 220 -14.28 5.72 -40.04
C LYS A 220 -13.08 5.36 -39.16
N ALA A 221 -11.99 6.15 -39.23
CA ALA A 221 -10.85 6.02 -38.31
C ALA A 221 -11.19 6.50 -36.88
N LEU A 222 -11.97 7.59 -36.75
CA LEU A 222 -12.41 8.10 -35.43
C LEU A 222 -13.51 7.27 -34.77
N ARG A 223 -14.31 6.51 -35.55
CA ARG A 223 -15.30 5.57 -34.99
C ARG A 223 -14.69 4.27 -34.47
N ASN A 224 -13.59 3.80 -35.06
CA ASN A 224 -12.87 2.64 -34.54
C ASN A 224 -12.10 2.95 -33.24
N PHE A 225 -11.74 4.21 -33.00
CA PHE A 225 -11.10 4.64 -31.75
C PHE A 225 -12.08 4.63 -30.55
N ALA A 226 -13.37 4.90 -30.78
CA ALA A 226 -14.40 4.88 -29.73
C ALA A 226 -14.77 3.47 -29.26
N SER A 227 -14.44 2.42 -30.01
CA SER A 227 -14.72 1.02 -29.62
C SER A 227 -13.62 0.38 -28.76
N TYR A 228 -12.42 0.98 -28.71
CA TYR A 228 -11.29 0.45 -27.93
C TYR A 228 -11.06 1.15 -26.58
N CYS A 229 -11.84 2.21 -26.27
CA CYS A 229 -11.82 2.90 -24.97
C CYS A 229 -13.07 2.62 -24.11
N SER A 230 -13.74 1.48 -24.31
CA SER A 230 -14.82 1.05 -23.41
C SER A 230 -14.23 0.29 -22.21
N PRO A 231 -14.39 0.76 -20.97
CA PRO A 231 -13.97 0.01 -19.79
C PRO A 231 -14.89 -1.20 -19.64
N HIS A 232 -14.33 -2.41 -19.72
CA HIS A 232 -14.99 -3.60 -19.18
C HIS A 232 -15.22 -3.38 -17.68
N LYS A 233 -16.50 -3.39 -17.29
CA LYS A 233 -16.93 -3.65 -15.91
C LYS A 233 -16.44 -5.01 -15.44
#